data_AF-A0A916E095-F1
#
_entry.id   AF-A0A916E095-F1
#
_cell.length_a   1.000
_cell.length_b   1.000
_cell.length_c   1.000
_cell.angle_alpha   90.00
_cell.angle_beta   90.00
_cell.angle_gamma   90.00
#
_symmetry.space_group_name_H-M   'P 1'
#
loop_
_entity.id
_entity.type
_entity.pdbx_description
1 polymer ?
#
loop_
_entity_poly.entity_id
_entity_poly.type
_entity_poly.pdbx_seq_one_letter_code
_entity_poly.pdbx_strand_id
1 'polypeptide(L)'
;MSLKRTTLTEIQKREICTYARDNKRTRAQYVDWIEEKWHVRVNESTITRILQTTERRLGSETISPNTKRHKPVTYPELKLALKEFVLDYQHRTVLSDALLIEKAKMIADGLDIPRDALQFSSG
;
A
#
# COMPACT_ATOMS: atom_id res chain seq x y z
N MET A 1 -12.00 -18.53 -18.43
CA MET A 1 -12.44 -17.88 -17.18
C MET A 1 -11.42 -16.82 -16.79
N SER A 2 -11.84 -15.58 -16.56
CA SER A 2 -10.92 -14.50 -16.15
C SER A 2 -10.44 -14.77 -14.72
N LEU A 3 -9.14 -14.99 -14.53
CA LEU A 3 -8.54 -15.05 -13.21
C LEU A 3 -8.85 -13.73 -12.50
N LYS A 4 -9.49 -13.78 -11.32
CA LYS A 4 -9.66 -12.60 -10.47
C LYS A 4 -8.28 -11.96 -10.28
N ARG A 5 -8.17 -10.65 -10.53
CA ARG A 5 -6.91 -9.93 -10.39
C ARG A 5 -6.50 -9.92 -8.91
N THR A 6 -5.63 -10.84 -8.52
CA THR A 6 -5.12 -10.89 -7.16
C THR A 6 -3.99 -9.89 -6.98
N THR A 7 -4.00 -9.18 -5.85
CA THR A 7 -2.96 -8.20 -5.51
C THR A 7 -2.13 -8.73 -4.35
N LEU A 8 -0.83 -8.87 -4.58
CA LEU A 8 0.14 -9.29 -3.56
C LEU A 8 0.52 -8.11 -2.66
N THR A 9 0.87 -8.39 -1.40
CA THR A 9 1.44 -7.42 -0.45
C THR A 9 2.91 -7.13 -0.77
N GLU A 10 3.46 -6.04 -0.24
CA GLU A 10 4.88 -5.73 -0.39
C GLU A 10 5.78 -6.82 0.20
N ILE A 11 5.40 -7.41 1.35
CA ILE A 11 6.15 -8.52 1.94
C ILE A 11 6.14 -9.76 1.05
N GLN A 12 5.00 -10.12 0.45
CA GLN A 12 4.91 -11.22 -0.51
C GLN A 12 5.78 -10.97 -1.75
N LYS A 13 5.74 -9.75 -2.30
CA LYS A 13 6.57 -9.38 -3.45
C LYS A 13 8.06 -9.44 -3.12
N ARG A 14 8.46 -8.99 -1.92
CA ARG A 14 9.85 -9.06 -1.44
C ARG A 14 10.30 -10.49 -1.23
N GLU A 15 9.42 -11.35 -0.71
CA GLU A 15 9.71 -12.76 -0.50
C GLU A 15 9.88 -13.51 -1.82
N ILE A 16 9.07 -13.21 -2.84
CA ILE A 16 9.28 -13.71 -4.21
C ILE A 16 10.68 -13.32 -4.72
N CYS A 17 11.07 -12.05 -4.55
CA CYS A 17 12.40 -11.56 -4.96
C CYS A 17 13.53 -12.26 -4.19
N THR A 18 13.34 -12.53 -2.90
CA THR A 18 14.34 -13.23 -2.06
C THR A 18 14.46 -14.69 -2.51
N TYR A 19 13.34 -15.39 -2.65
CA TYR A 19 13.30 -16.77 -3.11
C TYR A 19 13.96 -16.93 -4.49
N ALA A 20 13.73 -15.99 -5.41
CA ALA A 20 14.27 -16.00 -6.75
C ALA A 20 15.80 -15.81 -6.83
N ARG A 21 16.45 -15.26 -5.79
CA ARG A 21 17.93 -15.14 -5.74
C ARG A 21 18.59 -16.51 -5.68
N ASP A 22 18.04 -17.38 -4.85
CA ASP A 22 18.62 -18.71 -4.58
C ASP A 22 17.98 -19.81 -5.43
N ASN A 23 16.81 -19.53 -6.04
CA ASN A 23 16.04 -20.52 -6.80
C ASN A 23 15.70 -19.98 -8.18
N LYS A 24 16.48 -20.37 -9.21
CA LYS A 24 16.13 -20.09 -10.61
C LYS A 24 15.00 -21.02 -11.05
N ARG A 25 13.83 -20.45 -11.34
CA ARG A 25 12.62 -21.18 -11.75
C ARG A 25 12.00 -20.54 -13.01
N THR A 26 11.13 -21.28 -13.68
CA THR A 26 10.26 -20.72 -14.72
C THR A 26 9.16 -19.85 -14.09
N ARG A 27 8.48 -19.03 -14.90
CA ARG A 27 7.41 -18.15 -14.40
C ARG A 27 6.22 -18.97 -13.91
N ALA A 28 5.85 -20.02 -14.64
CA ALA A 28 4.85 -20.99 -14.21
C ALA A 28 5.19 -21.63 -12.85
N GLN A 29 6.44 -22.05 -12.65
CA GLN A 29 6.87 -22.63 -11.37
C GLN A 29 6.79 -21.63 -10.20
N TYR A 30 7.08 -20.34 -10.42
CA TYR A 30 6.85 -19.33 -9.38
C TYR A 30 5.36 -19.13 -9.10
N VAL A 31 4.49 -19.22 -10.11
CA VAL A 31 3.04 -19.16 -9.92
C VAL A 31 2.57 -20.32 -9.04
N ASP A 32 3.01 -21.54 -9.34
CA ASP A 32 2.64 -22.74 -8.57
C ASP A 32 3.13 -22.62 -7.12
N TRP A 33 4.37 -22.17 -6.91
CA TRP A 33 4.92 -21.92 -5.57
C TRP A 33 4.12 -20.88 -4.77
N ILE A 34 3.69 -19.79 -5.42
CA ILE A 34 2.86 -18.75 -4.78
C ILE A 34 1.47 -19.30 -4.42
N GLU A 35 0.88 -20.11 -5.29
CA GLU A 35 -0.43 -20.72 -5.05
C GLU A 35 -0.37 -21.76 -3.93
N GLU A 36 0.66 -22.59 -3.88
CA GLU A 36 0.90 -23.54 -2.79
C GLU A 36 1.08 -22.81 -1.44
N LYS A 37 1.88 -21.73 -1.44
CA LYS A 37 2.27 -21.04 -0.21
C LYS A 37 1.19 -20.12 0.37
N TRP A 38 0.45 -19.41 -0.48
CA TRP A 38 -0.50 -18.38 -0.04
C TRP A 38 -1.92 -18.59 -0.53
N HIS A 39 -2.21 -19.70 -1.23
CA HIS A 39 -3.51 -19.98 -1.83
C HIS A 39 -4.00 -18.84 -2.73
N VAL A 40 -3.05 -18.19 -3.40
CA VAL A 40 -3.26 -17.06 -4.30
C VAL A 40 -2.67 -17.40 -5.65
N ARG A 41 -3.47 -17.34 -6.72
CA ARG A 41 -2.98 -17.46 -8.09
C ARG A 41 -2.75 -16.09 -8.72
N VAL A 42 -1.61 -15.91 -9.37
CA VAL A 42 -1.22 -14.70 -10.12
C VAL A 42 -0.81 -15.06 -11.54
N ASN A 43 -0.83 -14.07 -12.43
CA ASN A 43 -0.37 -14.27 -13.81
C ASN A 43 1.15 -14.24 -13.87
N GLU A 44 1.73 -14.96 -14.85
CA GLU A 44 3.18 -14.94 -15.11
C GLU A 44 3.72 -13.52 -15.38
N SER A 45 2.92 -12.66 -16.02
CA SER A 45 3.28 -11.25 -16.24
C SER A 45 3.44 -10.47 -14.93
N THR A 46 2.69 -10.83 -13.87
CA THR A 46 2.87 -10.27 -12.52
C THR A 46 4.22 -10.69 -11.94
N ILE A 47 4.60 -11.96 -12.10
CA ILE A 47 5.92 -12.47 -11.67
C ILE A 47 7.03 -11.70 -12.36
N THR A 48 6.97 -11.58 -13.69
CA THR A 48 7.96 -10.83 -14.46
C THR A 48 8.10 -9.39 -13.96
N ARG A 49 6.99 -8.68 -13.73
CA ARG A 49 7.03 -7.30 -13.19
C ARG A 49 7.62 -7.22 -11.79
N ILE A 50 7.37 -8.22 -10.93
CA ILE A 50 7.96 -8.28 -9.59
C ILE A 50 9.47 -8.47 -9.69
N LEU A 51 9.91 -9.48 -10.46
CA LEU A 51 11.33 -9.82 -10.62
C LEU A 51 12.14 -8.70 -11.28
N GLN A 52 11.56 -7.95 -12.22
CA GLN A 52 12.20 -6.75 -12.81
C GLN A 52 12.48 -5.64 -11.78
N THR A 53 11.82 -5.67 -10.62
CA THR A 53 11.96 -4.66 -9.57
C THR A 53 12.70 -5.19 -8.33
N THR A 54 13.41 -6.30 -8.48
CA THR A 54 14.10 -7.02 -7.40
C THR A 54 15.08 -6.15 -6.63
N GLU A 55 16.00 -5.46 -7.33
CA GLU A 55 17.02 -4.63 -6.69
C GLU A 55 16.39 -3.54 -5.83
N ARG A 56 15.41 -2.81 -6.37
CA ARG A 56 14.66 -1.78 -5.64
C ARG A 56 13.98 -2.36 -4.40
N ARG A 57 13.34 -3.53 -4.51
CA ARG A 57 12.60 -4.16 -3.41
C ARG A 57 13.48 -4.71 -2.30
N LEU A 58 14.68 -5.17 -2.65
CA LEU A 58 15.62 -5.75 -1.70
C LEU A 58 16.55 -4.70 -1.09
N GLY A 59 16.78 -3.57 -1.78
CA GLY A 59 17.58 -2.44 -1.29
C GLY A 59 16.82 -1.44 -0.41
N SER A 60 15.48 -1.41 -0.44
CA SER A 60 14.68 -0.52 0.41
C SER A 60 14.12 -1.23 1.65
N GLU A 61 14.10 -0.54 2.78
CA GLU A 61 13.37 -0.99 3.97
C GLU A 61 11.86 -1.02 3.71
N THR A 62 11.18 -2.08 4.15
CA THR A 62 9.75 -2.26 3.89
C THR A 62 8.93 -1.52 4.95
N ILE A 63 8.64 -0.24 4.69
CA ILE A 63 7.90 0.66 5.61
C ILE A 63 6.44 0.21 5.84
N SER A 64 5.84 -0.54 4.90
CA SER A 64 4.43 -0.99 5.02
C SER A 64 4.24 -2.38 4.42
N PRO A 65 4.59 -3.46 5.15
CA PRO A 65 4.70 -4.81 4.59
C PRO A 65 3.37 -5.36 4.05
N ASN A 66 2.26 -5.00 4.69
CA ASN A 66 0.92 -5.47 4.32
C ASN A 66 0.26 -4.62 3.23
N THR A 67 0.89 -3.53 2.79
CA THR A 67 0.35 -2.69 1.71
C THR A 67 0.35 -3.48 0.41
N LYS A 68 -0.82 -3.56 -0.24
CA LYS A 68 -0.96 -4.19 -1.56
C LYS A 68 -0.65 -3.23 -2.72
N ARG A 69 -1.02 -1.97 -2.55
CA ARG A 69 -0.84 -0.89 -3.53
C ARG A 69 -0.42 0.39 -2.83
N HIS A 70 0.67 0.99 -3.28
CA HIS A 70 1.00 2.37 -2.94
C HIS A 70 0.14 3.28 -3.80
N LYS A 71 -0.81 3.98 -3.18
CA LYS A 71 -1.53 5.08 -3.82
C LYS A 71 -0.79 6.36 -3.43
N PRO A 72 -0.23 7.13 -4.38
CA PRO A 72 0.28 8.45 -4.06
C PRO A 72 -0.85 9.28 -3.48
N VAL A 73 -0.54 10.06 -2.45
CA VAL A 73 -1.49 10.94 -1.78
C VAL A 73 -1.33 12.31 -2.42
N THR A 74 -2.42 12.91 -2.87
CA THR A 74 -2.41 14.19 -3.59
C THR A 74 -1.81 15.32 -2.76
N TYR A 75 -2.10 15.34 -1.46
CA TYR A 75 -1.61 16.34 -0.51
C TYR A 75 -0.88 15.64 0.65
N PRO A 76 0.42 15.33 0.49
CA PRO A 76 1.22 14.66 1.53
C PRO A 76 1.28 15.45 2.83
N GLU A 77 1.38 16.77 2.76
CA GLU A 77 1.50 17.69 3.90
C GLU A 77 0.23 17.65 4.76
N LEU A 78 -0.93 17.70 4.10
CA LEU A 78 -2.24 17.55 4.74
C LEU A 78 -2.36 16.22 5.48
N LYS A 79 -1.95 15.11 4.83
CA LYS A 79 -1.98 13.78 5.45
C LYS A 79 -1.04 13.69 6.65
N LEU A 80 0.15 14.30 6.56
CA LEU A 80 1.11 14.31 7.64
C LEU A 80 0.56 15.06 8.86
N ALA A 81 0.11 16.30 8.67
CA ALA A 81 -0.46 17.12 9.74
C ALA A 81 -1.70 16.47 10.37
N LEU A 82 -2.57 15.82 9.58
CA LEU A 82 -3.71 15.10 10.10
C LEU A 82 -3.29 13.85 10.90
N LYS A 83 -2.23 13.15 10.48
CA LYS A 83 -1.67 12.01 11.22
C LYS A 83 -1.09 12.46 12.56
N GLU A 84 -0.34 13.56 12.59
CA GLU A 84 0.19 14.14 13.83
C GLU A 84 -0.93 14.48 14.80
N PHE A 85 -1.98 15.16 14.31
CA PHE A 85 -3.18 15.43 15.11
C PHE A 85 -3.81 14.16 15.70
N VAL A 86 -3.98 13.11 14.89
CA VAL A 86 -4.55 11.84 15.39
C VAL A 86 -3.67 11.24 16.49
N LEU A 87 -2.36 11.21 16.31
CA LEU A 87 -1.44 10.64 17.28
C LEU A 87 -1.45 11.40 18.62
N ASP A 88 -1.56 12.73 18.57
CA ASP A 88 -1.56 13.57 19.77
C ASP A 88 -2.89 13.50 20.56
N TYR A 89 -4.01 13.26 19.86
CA TYR A 89 -5.35 13.36 20.44
C TYR A 89 -6.06 12.02 20.66
N GLN A 90 -5.62 10.94 20.02
CA GLN A 90 -6.26 9.61 20.16
C GLN A 90 -6.35 9.10 21.61
N HIS A 91 -5.43 9.54 22.47
CA HIS A 91 -5.41 9.15 23.89
C HIS A 91 -6.27 10.07 24.78
N ARG A 92 -6.72 11.21 24.26
CA ARG A 92 -7.46 12.23 25.02
C ARG A 92 -8.97 12.16 24.80
N THR A 93 -9.39 11.76 23.61
CA THR A 93 -10.81 11.65 23.24
C THR A 93 -11.00 10.66 22.10
N VAL A 94 -12.22 10.15 21.97
CA VAL A 94 -12.64 9.41 20.78
C VAL A 94 -12.66 10.37 19.59
N LEU A 95 -11.91 10.04 18.54
CA LEU A 95 -11.85 10.80 17.30
C LEU A 95 -12.94 10.25 16.35
N SER A 96 -14.05 10.99 16.23
CA SER A 96 -15.11 10.65 15.28
C SER A 96 -14.75 11.09 13.85
N ASP A 97 -15.35 10.46 12.86
CA ASP A 97 -15.16 10.83 11.45
C ASP A 97 -15.49 12.30 11.19
N ALA A 98 -16.57 12.81 11.79
CA ALA A 98 -16.95 14.22 11.67
C ALA A 98 -15.84 15.17 12.17
N LEU A 99 -15.23 14.85 13.31
CA LEU A 99 -14.15 15.63 13.89
C LEU A 99 -12.88 15.56 13.01
N LEU A 100 -12.55 14.39 12.47
CA LEU A 100 -11.43 14.24 11.55
C LEU A 100 -11.65 15.01 10.24
N ILE A 101 -12.87 14.99 9.70
CA ILE A 101 -13.24 15.75 8.51
C ILE A 101 -13.13 17.25 8.76
N GLU A 102 -13.64 17.74 9.89
CA GLU A 102 -13.55 19.15 10.25
C GLU A 102 -12.08 19.58 10.40
N LYS A 103 -11.28 18.80 11.11
CA LYS A 103 -9.85 19.09 11.29
C LYS A 103 -9.10 19.07 9.95
N ALA A 104 -9.38 18.11 9.08
CA ALA A 104 -8.78 18.05 7.75
C ALA A 104 -9.10 19.29 6.91
N LYS A 105 -10.34 19.79 6.97
CA LYS A 105 -10.72 21.04 6.28
C LYS A 105 -9.95 22.24 6.82
N MET A 106 -9.83 22.38 8.15
CA MET A 106 -9.05 23.47 8.76
C MET A 106 -7.57 23.44 8.35
N ILE A 107 -6.96 22.25 8.32
CA ILE A 107 -5.56 22.10 7.87
C ILE A 107 -5.45 22.46 6.38
N ALA A 108 -6.41 22.02 5.55
CA ALA A 108 -6.42 22.34 4.13
C ALA A 108 -6.53 23.85 3.86
N ASP A 109 -7.37 24.57 4.62
CA ASP A 109 -7.46 26.02 4.53
C ASP A 109 -6.10 26.68 4.84
N GLY A 110 -5.40 26.20 5.88
CA GLY A 110 -4.06 26.70 6.24
C GLY A 110 -2.96 26.34 5.25
N LEU A 111 -3.20 25.40 4.33
CA LEU A 111 -2.30 24.99 3.26
C LEU A 111 -2.74 25.53 1.88
N ASP A 112 -3.73 26.42 1.83
CA ASP A 112 -4.33 26.95 0.60
C ASP A 112 -4.86 25.85 -0.35
N ILE A 113 -5.33 24.72 0.20
CA ILE A 113 -5.91 23.61 -0.55
C ILE A 113 -7.43 23.83 -0.68
N PRO A 114 -8.00 23.84 -1.91
CA PRO A 114 -9.44 24.01 -2.11
C PRO A 114 -10.26 22.92 -1.40
N ARG A 115 -11.32 23.31 -0.68
CA ARG A 115 -12.15 22.39 0.12
C ARG A 115 -12.86 21.33 -0.74
N ASP A 116 -13.24 21.68 -1.96
CA ASP A 116 -13.86 20.82 -2.95
C ASP A 116 -12.89 19.78 -3.53
N ALA A 117 -11.57 19.99 -3.39
CA ALA A 117 -10.56 19.00 -3.74
C ALA A 117 -10.46 17.87 -2.71
N LEU A 118 -11.04 18.01 -1.52
CA LEU A 118 -11.07 16.96 -0.50
C LEU A 118 -12.25 16.03 -0.69
N GLN A 119 -11.95 14.75 -0.95
CA GLN A 119 -12.95 13.69 -0.95
C GLN A 119 -12.78 12.83 0.29
N PHE A 120 -13.87 12.68 1.05
CA PHE A 120 -13.93 11.84 2.25
C PHE A 120 -14.72 10.56 1.96
N SER A 121 -14.32 9.45 2.57
CA SER A 121 -15.05 8.18 2.44
C SER A 121 -16.41 8.29 3.14
N SER A 122 -17.43 7.65 2.58
CA SER A 122 -18.80 7.62 3.14
C SER A 122 -19.02 6.57 4.23
N GLY A 123 -17.96 5.91 4.70
CA GLY A 123 -18.04 4.63 5.41
C GLY A 123 -18.01 3.45 4.46
#